data_AF-A0A7C7P7T5-F1
#
_entry.id   AF-A0A7C7P7T5-F1
#
_cell.length_a   1.000
_cell.length_b   1.000
_cell.length_c   1.000
_cell.angle_alpha   90.00
_cell.angle_beta   90.00
_cell.angle_gamma   90.00
#
_symmetry.space_group_name_H-M   'P 1'
#
loop_
_entity.id
_entity.type
_entity.pdbx_description
1 polymer ?
#
loop_
_entity_poly.entity_id
_entity_poly.type
_entity_poly.pdbx_seq_one_letter_code
_entity_poly.pdbx_strand_id
1 'polypeptide(L)'
;MKKAMLFLVALMFSVGVNAATLTLTGIGSSGATQSVDVNNNSTVLAGGTVGEVGNWYSEFDLISDTDTGIKVEWSFNPFTALSGATIKFGQISGPSGYYLPGAQTFA
;
A
#
# COMPACT_ATOMS: atom_id res chain seq x y z
N MET A 1 36.38 -17.48 27.50
CA MET A 1 35.95 -16.06 27.41
C MET A 1 35.69 -15.58 25.98
N LYS A 2 36.50 -15.98 24.97
CA LYS A 2 36.31 -15.60 23.55
C LYS A 2 35.07 -16.13 22.82
N LYS A 3 34.51 -17.30 23.20
CA LYS A 3 33.33 -17.88 22.52
C LYS A 3 31.99 -17.23 22.90
N ALA A 4 31.90 -16.65 24.10
CA ALA A 4 30.70 -15.95 24.56
C ALA A 4 30.49 -14.61 23.85
N MET A 5 31.58 -13.91 23.52
CA MET A 5 31.51 -12.63 22.81
C MET A 5 31.00 -12.78 21.37
N LEU A 6 31.37 -13.87 20.67
CA LEU A 6 30.87 -14.15 19.33
C LEU A 6 29.37 -14.48 19.33
N PHE A 7 28.89 -15.18 20.36
CA PHE A 7 27.48 -15.49 20.53
C PHE A 7 26.64 -14.24 20.83
N LEU A 8 27.14 -13.33 21.67
CA LEU A 8 26.48 -12.04 21.91
C LEU A 8 26.40 -11.18 20.65
N VAL A 9 27.48 -11.11 19.85
CA VAL A 9 27.49 -10.35 18.60
C VAL A 9 26.52 -10.94 17.57
N ALA A 10 26.47 -12.27 17.44
CA ALA A 10 25.49 -12.94 16.58
C ALA A 10 24.03 -12.72 17.04
N LEU A 11 23.78 -12.68 18.36
CA LEU A 11 22.47 -12.38 18.94
C LEU A 11 22.03 -10.93 18.66
N MET A 12 22.98 -9.99 18.60
CA MET A 12 22.72 -8.58 18.24
C MET A 12 22.44 -8.38 16.74
N PHE A 13 22.82 -9.34 15.89
CA PHE A 13 22.39 -9.39 14.48
C PHE A 13 21.06 -10.16 14.31
N SER A 14 20.60 -10.89 15.34
CA SER A 14 19.36 -11.66 15.31
C SER A 14 18.17 -10.96 15.97
N VAL A 15 18.34 -9.73 16.48
CA VAL A 15 17.19 -8.87 16.78
C VAL A 15 16.59 -8.45 15.44
N GLY A 16 15.71 -9.30 14.94
CA GLY A 16 14.99 -9.06 13.71
C GLY A 16 14.41 -7.66 13.74
N VAL A 17 14.74 -6.86 12.73
CA VAL A 17 13.91 -5.73 12.34
C VAL A 17 12.51 -6.31 12.22
N ASN A 18 11.65 -6.00 13.18
CA ASN A 18 10.23 -6.29 13.06
C ASN A 18 9.73 -5.32 11.98
N ALA A 19 9.88 -5.74 10.72
CA ALA A 19 9.33 -5.01 9.60
C ALA A 19 7.82 -5.01 9.81
N ALA A 20 7.25 -3.81 9.87
CA ALA A 20 5.83 -3.63 10.03
C ALA A 20 5.06 -4.53 9.05
N THR A 21 4.03 -5.19 9.53
CA THR A 21 3.15 -5.97 8.67
C THR A 21 2.15 -5.01 8.05
N LEU A 22 2.13 -4.96 6.72
CA LEU A 22 1.16 -4.18 5.96
C LEU A 22 0.02 -5.10 5.52
N THR A 23 -1.21 -4.71 5.82
CA THR A 23 -2.43 -5.36 5.36
C THR A 23 -3.11 -4.48 4.32
N LEU A 24 -3.21 -4.97 3.09
CA LEU A 24 -3.85 -4.29 1.97
C LEU A 24 -5.16 -5.01 1.64
N THR A 25 -6.26 -4.27 1.55
CA THR A 25 -7.58 -4.81 1.24
C THR A 25 -8.27 -3.95 0.18
N GLY A 26 -8.95 -4.57 -0.79
CA GLY A 26 -9.83 -3.85 -1.71
C GLY A 26 -11.14 -3.48 -1.01
N ILE A 27 -11.51 -2.20 -1.04
CA ILE A 27 -12.71 -1.70 -0.34
C ILE A 27 -13.79 -1.16 -1.28
N GLY A 28 -13.49 -0.98 -2.56
CA GLY A 28 -14.48 -0.53 -3.53
C GLY A 28 -13.91 -0.32 -4.93
N SER A 29 -14.72 -0.61 -5.95
CA SER A 29 -14.41 -0.29 -7.35
C SER A 29 -15.67 -0.03 -8.17
N SER A 30 -15.53 0.79 -9.21
CA SER A 30 -16.55 0.99 -10.24
C SER A 30 -15.87 1.29 -11.56
N GLY A 31 -16.34 0.69 -12.65
CA GLY A 31 -15.75 0.84 -13.99
C GLY A 31 -14.34 0.21 -14.15
N ALA A 32 -13.79 -0.39 -13.08
CA ALA A 32 -12.50 -1.09 -13.06
C ALA A 32 -12.63 -2.42 -12.31
N THR A 33 -11.82 -3.40 -12.69
CA THR A 33 -11.56 -4.57 -11.84
C THR A 33 -10.66 -4.17 -10.68
N GLN A 34 -10.65 -5.00 -9.64
CA GLN A 34 -9.81 -4.80 -8.47
C GLN A 34 -9.29 -6.15 -7.97
N SER A 35 -7.97 -6.24 -7.76
CA SER A 35 -7.29 -7.41 -7.20
C SER A 35 -6.23 -6.98 -6.18
N VAL A 36 -6.06 -7.79 -5.14
CA VAL A 36 -4.94 -7.71 -4.20
C VAL A 36 -4.09 -8.95 -4.39
N ASP A 37 -2.88 -8.78 -4.92
CA ASP A 37 -2.02 -9.89 -5.33
C ASP A 37 -1.06 -10.30 -4.19
N VAL A 38 -0.64 -9.33 -3.36
CA VAL A 38 0.15 -9.58 -2.15
C VAL A 38 -0.45 -8.78 -0.99
N ASN A 39 -0.87 -9.49 0.05
CA ASN A 39 -1.38 -8.91 1.29
C ASN A 39 -0.59 -9.41 2.51
N ASN A 40 -0.78 -8.76 3.66
CA ASN A 40 -0.28 -9.18 4.96
C ASN A 40 1.24 -9.45 4.99
N ASN A 41 2.03 -8.48 4.54
CA ASN A 41 3.48 -8.62 4.38
C ASN A 41 4.16 -7.24 4.51
N SER A 42 5.49 -7.22 4.58
CA SER A 42 6.32 -6.00 4.53
C SER A 42 6.25 -5.24 3.19
N THR A 43 5.74 -5.89 2.14
CA THR A 43 5.43 -5.31 0.84
C THR A 43 4.11 -5.86 0.36
N VAL A 44 3.21 -4.98 -0.07
CA VAL A 44 1.86 -5.34 -0.54
C VAL A 44 1.65 -4.82 -1.96
N LEU A 45 0.85 -5.53 -2.73
CA LEU A 45 0.64 -5.25 -4.15
C LEU A 45 -0.84 -5.42 -4.48
N ALA A 46 -1.39 -4.44 -5.20
CA ALA A 46 -2.73 -4.48 -5.71
C ALA A 46 -2.84 -3.72 -7.03
N GLY A 47 -3.91 -3.99 -7.78
CA GLY A 47 -4.13 -3.40 -9.08
C GLY A 47 -5.54 -3.61 -9.60
N GLY A 48 -5.73 -3.22 -10.85
CA GLY A 48 -7.01 -3.29 -11.53
C GLY A 48 -6.88 -3.00 -13.02
N THR A 49 -7.90 -3.35 -13.77
CA THR A 49 -8.00 -3.14 -15.22
C THR A 49 -9.30 -2.44 -15.56
N VAL A 50 -9.24 -1.52 -16.52
CA VAL A 50 -10.39 -0.83 -17.07
C VAL A 50 -10.65 -1.41 -18.45
N GLY A 51 -11.83 -2.02 -18.64
CA GLY A 51 -12.16 -2.71 -19.89
C GLY A 51 -12.67 -1.78 -20.99
N GLU A 52 -13.33 -0.68 -20.60
CA GLU A 52 -13.94 0.28 -21.52
C GLU A 52 -13.63 1.72 -21.11
N VAL A 53 -13.58 2.63 -22.08
CA VAL A 53 -13.33 4.05 -21.81
C VAL A 53 -14.49 4.62 -20.98
N GLY A 54 -14.17 5.19 -19.81
CA GLY A 54 -15.16 5.80 -18.94
C GLY A 54 -14.56 6.28 -17.62
N ASN A 55 -15.41 6.82 -16.76
CA ASN A 55 -15.03 7.14 -15.39
C ASN A 55 -14.89 5.84 -14.60
N TRP A 56 -13.81 5.72 -13.83
CA TRP A 56 -13.54 4.55 -13.02
C TRP A 56 -12.87 4.94 -11.71
N TYR A 57 -12.99 4.07 -10.71
CA TYR A 57 -12.20 4.15 -9.49
C TYR A 57 -11.89 2.76 -8.94
N SER A 58 -10.79 2.69 -8.17
CA SER A 58 -10.37 1.52 -7.41
C SER A 58 -9.80 2.02 -6.08
N GLU A 59 -10.40 1.59 -4.98
CA GLU A 59 -10.07 2.01 -3.60
C GLU A 59 -9.50 0.84 -2.81
N PHE A 60 -8.37 1.09 -2.14
CA PHE A 60 -7.70 0.13 -1.29
C PHE A 60 -7.49 0.72 0.10
N ASP A 61 -7.68 -0.11 1.12
CA ASP A 61 -7.35 0.19 2.51
C ASP A 61 -6.01 -0.45 2.87
N LEU A 62 -5.12 0.35 3.47
CA LEU A 62 -3.77 -0.06 3.86
C LEU A 62 -3.58 0.22 5.35
N ILE A 63 -3.44 -0.86 6.12
CA ILE A 63 -3.24 -0.82 7.57
C ILE A 63 -1.85 -1.34 7.89
N SER A 64 -1.18 -0.73 8.86
CA SER A 64 0.03 -1.26 9.47
C SER A 64 -0.22 -1.64 10.93
N ASP A 65 0.43 -2.70 11.40
CA ASP A 65 0.38 -3.16 12.79
C ASP A 65 1.25 -2.34 13.76
N THR A 66 2.09 -1.44 13.24
CA THR A 66 2.93 -0.53 14.01
C THR A 66 3.03 0.83 13.32
N ASP A 67 3.41 1.87 14.06
CA ASP A 67 3.68 3.18 13.48
C ASP A 67 4.96 3.11 12.63
N THR A 68 4.81 3.22 11.31
CA THR A 68 5.90 3.14 10.35
C THR A 68 5.66 4.08 9.18
N GLY A 69 6.75 4.63 8.63
CA GLY A 69 6.70 5.25 7.31
C GLY A 69 6.49 4.19 6.22
N ILE A 70 5.68 4.51 5.23
CA ILE A 70 5.49 3.69 4.04
C ILE A 70 5.88 4.46 2.79
N LYS A 71 6.41 3.76 1.79
CA LYS A 71 6.61 4.28 0.43
C LYS A 71 5.50 3.70 -0.44
N VAL A 72 4.75 4.58 -1.11
CA VAL A 72 3.73 4.17 -2.08
C VAL A 72 4.22 4.45 -3.48
N GLU A 73 4.13 3.45 -4.35
CA GLU A 73 4.41 3.55 -5.78
C GLU A 73 3.17 3.14 -6.56
N TRP A 74 2.91 3.82 -7.68
CA TRP A 74 1.77 3.53 -8.55
C TRP A 74 2.18 3.72 -10.01
N SER A 75 1.41 3.10 -10.91
CA SER A 75 1.52 3.35 -12.35
C SER A 75 0.17 3.14 -13.02
N PHE A 76 -0.03 3.77 -14.18
CA PHE A 76 -1.12 3.47 -15.09
C PHE A 76 -0.52 2.88 -16.35
N ASN A 77 -1.06 1.76 -16.82
CA ASN A 77 -0.51 1.03 -17.97
C ASN A 77 -1.62 0.63 -18.96
N PRO A 78 -1.61 1.15 -20.20
CA PRO A 78 -0.70 2.20 -20.70
C PRO A 78 -1.11 3.59 -20.20
N PHE A 79 -0.14 4.43 -19.83
CA PHE A 79 -0.41 5.81 -19.39
C PHE A 79 -1.09 6.64 -20.49
N THR A 80 -0.80 6.35 -21.77
CA THR A 80 -1.39 7.03 -22.94
C THR A 80 -2.88 6.79 -23.10
N ALA A 81 -3.48 5.83 -22.39
CA ALA A 81 -4.91 5.61 -22.40
C ALA A 81 -5.67 6.52 -21.42
N LEU A 82 -4.96 7.32 -20.60
CA LEU A 82 -5.58 8.24 -19.67
C LEU A 82 -5.83 9.60 -20.31
N SER A 83 -7.08 10.07 -20.24
CA SER A 83 -7.41 11.49 -20.44
C SER A 83 -7.18 12.32 -19.18
N GLY A 84 -7.00 11.67 -18.03
CA GLY A 84 -6.75 12.27 -16.72
C GLY A 84 -6.92 11.25 -15.60
N ALA A 85 -6.18 11.43 -14.51
CA ALA A 85 -6.30 10.58 -13.33
C ALA A 85 -6.01 11.36 -12.05
N THR A 86 -6.63 10.95 -10.94
CA THR A 86 -6.35 11.51 -9.61
C THR A 86 -6.06 10.38 -8.65
N ILE A 87 -4.98 10.53 -7.89
CA ILE A 87 -4.62 9.62 -6.82
C ILE A 87 -4.86 10.35 -5.51
N LYS A 88 -5.61 9.72 -4.64
CA LYS A 88 -5.97 10.25 -3.33
C LYS A 88 -5.40 9.34 -2.26
N PHE A 89 -4.68 9.95 -1.33
CA PHE A 89 -4.30 9.35 -0.08
C PHE A 89 -5.12 10.03 1.01
N GLY A 90 -5.64 9.23 1.93
CA GLY A 90 -6.32 9.76 3.10
C GLY A 90 -6.25 8.77 4.24
N GLN A 91 -6.12 9.30 5.45
CA GLN A 91 -6.36 8.51 6.65
C GLN A 91 -7.87 8.31 6.74
N ILE A 92 -8.33 7.06 6.85
CA ILE A 92 -9.70 6.74 7.23
C ILE A 92 -9.78 6.94 8.74
N SER A 93 -10.47 7.99 9.20
CA SER A 93 -10.68 8.22 10.63
C SER A 93 -12.16 8.15 11.03
N GLY A 94 -12.41 7.44 12.14
CA GLY A 94 -13.73 7.30 12.78
C GLY A 94 -14.69 6.28 12.14
N PRO A 95 -15.84 5.98 12.77
CA PRO A 95 -16.84 5.00 12.30
C PRO A 95 -17.47 5.35 10.95
N SER A 96 -17.25 6.56 10.46
CA SER A 96 -17.85 7.15 9.26
C SER A 96 -16.86 7.35 8.10
N GLY A 97 -15.59 6.98 8.29
CA GLY A 97 -14.58 6.97 7.22
C GLY A 97 -14.21 8.34 6.65
N TYR A 98 -13.97 9.34 7.49
CA TYR A 98 -13.55 10.65 7.02
C TYR A 98 -12.18 10.56 6.33
N TYR A 99 -12.10 11.00 5.08
CA TYR A 99 -10.86 11.16 4.32
C TYR A 99 -10.18 12.48 4.68
N LEU A 100 -8.94 12.44 5.17
CA LEU A 100 -8.07 13.62 5.21
C LEU A 100 -7.34 13.75 3.85
N PRO A 101 -7.70 14.71 2.98
CA PRO A 101 -7.25 14.67 1.59
C PRO A 101 -5.77 15.07 1.43
N GLY A 102 -4.96 14.13 0.94
CA GLY A 102 -3.80 14.41 0.11
C GLY A 102 -4.09 13.93 -1.31
N ALA A 103 -4.29 14.83 -2.26
CA ALA A 103 -4.56 14.47 -3.66
C ALA A 103 -3.38 14.87 -4.56
N GLN A 104 -3.02 13.99 -5.48
CA GLN A 104 -2.16 14.29 -6.62
C GLN A 104 -2.97 14.09 -7.91
N THR A 105 -3.00 15.10 -8.78
CA THR A 105 -3.73 15.08 -10.04
C THR A 105 -2.75 15.03 -11.21
N PHE A 106 -3.04 14.16 -12.18
CA PHE A 106 -2.26 14.00 -13.42
C PHE A 106 -3.16 14.38 -14.60
N ALA A 107 -2.64 15.25 -15.47
CA ALA A 107 -3.29 15.71 -16.70
C ALA A 107 -2.52 15.22 -17.92
#